data_AF-A0A935JL21-F1
#
_entry.id   AF-A0A935JL21-F1
#
_cell.length_a   1.000
_cell.length_b   1.000
_cell.length_c   1.000
_cell.angle_alpha   90.00
_cell.angle_beta   90.00
_cell.angle_gamma   90.00
#
_symmetry.space_group_name_H-M   'P 1'
#
loop_
_entity.id
_entity.type
_entity.pdbx_description
1 polymer ?
#
loop_
_entity_poly.entity_id
_entity_poly.type
_entity_poly.pdbx_seq_one_letter_code
_entity_poly.pdbx_strand_id
1 'polypeptide(L)' 'MSLKQYGVLKGRVIARRLGSGSSPHYQVHIVDDRGTNFRIAINVKCTSSDQIVQLPN' A
#
# COMPACT_ATOMS: atom_id res chain seq x y z
N MET A 1 5.80 -2.09 -19.64
CA MET A 1 5.03 -0.89 -20.07
C MET A 1 5.35 0.26 -19.12
N SER A 2 5.72 1.43 -19.62
CA SER A 2 5.81 2.64 -18.81
C SER A 2 4.42 3.28 -18.67
N LEU A 3 4.00 3.61 -17.45
CA LEU A 3 2.79 4.39 -17.22
C LEU A 3 3.03 5.79 -17.79
N LYS A 4 2.31 6.15 -18.86
CA LYS A 4 2.48 7.45 -19.54
C LYS A 4 1.95 8.63 -18.73
N GLN A 5 1.02 8.37 -17.80
CA GLN A 5 0.39 9.40 -16.98
C GLN A 5 0.26 8.88 -15.56
N TYR A 6 1.12 9.38 -14.66
CA TYR A 6 1.02 9.10 -13.24
C TYR A 6 1.36 10.37 -12.46
N GLY A 7 0.67 10.57 -11.34
CA GLY A 7 1.04 11.58 -10.35
C GLY A 7 2.01 11.00 -9.33
N VAL A 8 2.89 11.84 -8.79
CA VAL A 8 3.76 11.46 -7.67
C VAL A 8 3.25 12.14 -6.41
N LEU A 9 2.79 11.34 -5.45
CA LEU A 9 2.53 11.83 -4.09
C LEU A 9 3.87 11.89 -3.33
N LYS A 10 4.29 13.10 -2.95
CA LYS A 10 5.44 13.33 -2.08
C LYS A 10 4.95 13.86 -0.73
N GLY A 11 5.40 13.25 0.36
CA GLY A 11 5.08 13.69 1.70
C GLY A 11 5.84 12.90 2.75
N ARG A 12 5.75 13.35 4.01
CA ARG A 12 6.39 12.72 5.15
C ARG A 12 5.41 11.78 5.85
N VAL A 13 5.87 10.56 6.15
CA VAL A 13 5.11 9.62 6.99
C VAL A 13 5.13 10.13 8.43
N ILE A 14 3.94 10.27 9.04
CA ILE A 14 3.81 10.76 10.42
C ILE A 14 3.16 9.76 11.37
N ALA A 15 2.43 8.78 10.85
CA ALA A 15 1.87 7.70 11.66
C ALA A 15 1.61 6.45 10.81
N ARG A 16 1.48 5.31 11.49
CA ARG A 16 0.98 4.06 10.91
C ARG A 16 -0.01 3.39 11.85
N ARG A 17 -0.97 2.66 11.28
CA ARG A 17 -1.90 1.80 12.02
C ARG A 17 -2.03 0.46 11.30
N LEU A 18 -2.07 -0.64 12.06
CA LEU A 18 -2.43 -1.94 11.54
C LEU A 18 -3.95 -2.09 11.56
N GLY A 19 -4.56 -2.33 10.41
CA GLY A 19 -5.92 -2.83 10.30
C GLY A 19 -5.90 -4.35 10.47
N SER A 20 -6.55 -4.85 11.52
CA SER A 20 -6.72 -6.28 11.80
C SER A 20 -8.12 -6.76 11.37
N GLY A 21 -8.28 -8.08 11.20
CA GLY A 21 -9.54 -8.72 10.81
C GLY A 21 -9.41 -9.54 9.52
N SER A 22 -10.52 -9.72 8.81
CA SER A 22 -10.60 -10.53 7.59
C SER A 22 -9.75 -9.99 6.43
N SER A 23 -9.47 -8.68 6.41
CA SER A 23 -8.61 -8.03 5.43
C SER A 23 -7.48 -7.24 6.13
N PRO A 24 -6.38 -7.92 6.50
CA PRO A 24 -5.25 -7.26 7.14
C PRO A 24 -4.60 -6.26 6.16
N HIS A 25 -4.44 -5.03 6.62
CA HIS A 25 -3.83 -3.95 5.84
C HIS A 25 -3.10 -2.97 6.77
N TYR A 26 -2.14 -2.24 6.23
CA TYR A 26 -1.55 -1.08 6.90
C TYR A 26 -2.26 0.19 6.45
N GLN A 27 -2.47 1.11 7.38
CA GLN A 27 -2.85 2.47 7.09
C GLN A 27 -1.66 3.36 7.42
N VAL A 28 -1.20 4.13 6.43
CA VAL A 28 -0.08 5.06 6.56
C VAL A 28 -0.62 6.48 6.44
N HIS A 29 -0.32 7.31 7.43
CA HIS A 29 -0.67 8.72 7.45
C HIS A 29 0.52 9.53 6.94
N ILE A 30 0.29 10.26 5.85
CA ILE A 30 1.28 11.11 5.19
C ILE A 30 0.82 12.55 5.22
N VAL A 31 1.75 13.48 5.42
CA VAL A 31 1.52 14.91 5.27
C VAL A 31 2.44 15.44 4.17
N ASP A 32 1.88 16.17 3.21
CA ASP A 32 2.68 16.84 2.17
C ASP A 32 3.35 18.12 2.69
N ASP A 33 4.04 18.83 1.79
CA ASP A 33 4.70 20.10 2.08
C ASP A 33 3.73 21.25 2.37
N ARG A 34 2.46 21.12 1.98
CA ARG A 34 1.39 22.10 2.21
C ARG A 34 0.57 21.80 3.47
N GLY A 35 0.90 20.75 4.20
CA GLY A 35 0.14 20.32 5.38
C GLY A 35 -1.11 19.50 5.04
N THR A 36 -1.30 19.10 3.79
CA THR A 36 -2.41 18.24 3.37
C THR A 36 -2.20 16.83 3.93
N ASN A 37 -3.25 16.26 4.51
CA ASN A 37 -3.21 14.95 5.13
C ASN A 37 -3.73 13.88 4.16
N PHE A 38 -2.96 12.80 3.99
CA PHE A 38 -3.29 11.66 3.15
C PHE A 38 -3.28 10.36 3.95
N ARG A 39 -4.16 9.42 3.57
CA ARG A 39 -4.20 8.06 4.11
C ARG A 39 -3.98 7.05 3.00
N ILE A 40 -2.88 6.29 3.08
CA ILE A 40 -2.57 5.19 2.17
C ILE A 40 -2.92 3.87 2.84
N ALA A 41 -3.74 3.05 2.18
CA ALA A 41 -4.03 1.68 2.61
C ALA A 41 -3.14 0.70 1.82
N ILE A 42 -2.37 -0.12 2.52
CA ILE A 42 -1.50 -1.15 1.95
C ILE A 42 -2.03 -2.51 2.36
N ASN A 43 -2.65 -3.23 1.43
CA ASN A 43 -3.18 -4.57 1.70
C ASN A 43 -2.03 -5.56 1.89
N VAL A 44 -2.10 -6.38 2.95
CA VAL A 44 -1.07 -7.39 3.24
C VAL A 44 -1.35 -8.67 2.47
N LYS A 45 -2.61 -8.95 2.15
CA LYS A 45 -3.02 -10.08 1.32
C LYS A 45 -3.38 -9.56 -0.07
N CYS A 46 -2.68 -10.05 -1.08
CA CYS A 46 -3.06 -9.86 -2.48
C CYS A 46 -4.16 -10.87 -2.80
N THR A 47 -5.26 -10.43 -3.43
CA THR A 47 -6.29 -11.34 -3.93
C THR A 47 -5.76 -12.02 -5.20
N SER A 48 -4.88 -13.00 -5.04
CA SER A 48 -4.54 -13.96 -6.07
C SER A 48 -4.55 -15.33 -5.40
N SER A 49 -5.72 -15.96 -5.44
CA SER A 49 -5.79 -17.41 -5.53
C SER A 49 -5.02 -17.84 -6.79
N ASP A 50 -4.19 -18.88 -6.66
CA ASP A 50 -3.38 -19.52 -7.71
C ASP A 50 -2.18 -18.74 -8.26
N GLN A 51 -0.99 -19.01 -7.69
CA GLN A 51 0.02 -19.88 -8.29
C GLN A 51 1.27 -19.85 -7.39
N ILE A 52 1.29 -20.69 -6.35
CA ILE A 52 2.56 -21.17 -5.83
C ILE A 52 3.04 -22.19 -6.85
N VAL A 53 3.87 -21.76 -7.80
CA VAL A 53 4.65 -22.69 -8.61
C VAL A 53 5.64 -23.37 -7.66
N GLN A 54 5.29 -24.56 -7.18
CA GLN A 54 6.25 -25.45 -6.55
C GLN A 54 7.25 -25.87 -7.63
N LEU A 55 8.50 -25.45 -7.50
CA LEU A 55 9.58 -26.00 -8.32
C LEU A 55 9.79 -27.46 -7.92
N PRO A 56 9.84 -28.41 -8.87
CA PRO A 56 10.16 -29.79 -8.56
C PRO A 56 11.60 -29.91 -8.03
N ASN A 57 11.77 -30.85 -7.10
CA ASN A 57 13.04 -31.17 -6.42
C ASN A 57 14.14 -31.62 -7.36
#